data_AF-A0AAV9Z6C4-F1
#
_entry.id   AF-A0AAV9Z6C4-F1
#
_cell.length_a   1.000
_cell.length_b   1.000
_cell.length_c   1.000
_cell.angle_alpha   90.00
_cell.angle_beta   90.00
_cell.angle_gamma   90.00
#
_symmetry.space_group_name_H-M   'P 1'
#
loop_
_entity.id
_entity.type
_entity.pdbx_description
1 polymer ?
#
loop_
_entity_poly.entity_id
_entity_poly.type
_entity_poly.pdbx_seq_one_letter_code
_entity_poly.pdbx_strand_id
1 'polypeptide(L)'
;MTPELWKRIPETTNSQEAQNFKVYSAIDKHMPLIPGIKGLYKFAISYRELESAAAHGVKIFYGDDPQHWKRSAARYGYTKPSRHNAARRRKIKNDGRPPDTSKALMTKKSRPAEHAAVYEKSYKWRDNSCWLDCALTLISTAASRDYGQSMAPMFEALPANSPLRDLRQMVHTRTQGSIELLGYEDGGSNLLNNQRDGFRRQIRHVRGHQDRGLRSFSSVFGWLYAICGHHRRRGAVVDPLVERASSYFRSTVVSLKACTGNSSGFDHWQLSHVRARSEFQLSRTLCEKYAGNVRKWFQDLVRVTKSIPQSGCWQVDDGQALCLHGNVVMHEVLLNLPIVLIVEMGVR
;
A
#
# COMPACT_ATOMS: atom_id res chain seq x y z
N MET A 1 -4.18 6.59 20.08
CA MET A 1 -5.06 5.43 20.31
C MET A 1 -4.60 4.80 21.62
N THR A 2 -5.49 4.64 22.61
CA THR A 2 -5.08 4.21 23.96
C THR A 2 -4.71 2.73 24.00
N PRO A 3 -3.78 2.30 24.86
CA PRO A 3 -3.35 0.90 24.98
C PRO A 3 -4.51 -0.07 25.28
N GLU A 4 -5.53 0.39 25.99
CA GLU A 4 -6.72 -0.41 26.31
C GLU A 4 -7.57 -0.72 25.08
N LEU A 5 -7.63 0.19 24.09
CA LEU A 5 -8.39 -0.02 22.86
C LEU A 5 -7.74 -1.10 21.97
N TRP A 6 -6.40 -1.14 21.95
CA TRP A 6 -5.64 -2.12 21.18
C TRP A 6 -5.85 -3.56 21.69
N LYS A 7 -5.92 -3.74 23.01
CA LYS A 7 -6.20 -5.04 23.65
C LYS A 7 -7.65 -5.52 23.49
N ARG A 8 -8.57 -4.62 23.10
CA ARG A 8 -9.98 -4.94 22.84
C ARG A 8 -10.25 -5.38 21.41
N ILE A 9 -9.29 -5.23 20.50
CA ILE A 9 -9.40 -5.74 19.14
C ILE A 9 -9.17 -7.26 19.21
N PRO A 10 -10.15 -8.11 18.83
CA PRO A 10 -9.99 -9.55 18.89
C PRO A 10 -8.79 -9.99 18.03
N GLU A 11 -7.93 -10.86 18.56
CA GLU A 11 -6.75 -11.41 17.86
C GLU A 11 -7.10 -12.25 16.61
N THR A 12 -8.38 -12.43 16.28
CA THR A 12 -8.82 -13.26 15.16
C THR A 12 -9.22 -12.43 13.95
N THR A 13 -8.50 -12.63 12.83
CA THR A 13 -8.83 -12.13 11.49
C THR A 13 -10.15 -12.68 10.95
N ASN A 14 -10.73 -13.66 11.63
CA ASN A 14 -11.94 -14.37 11.22
C ASN A 14 -13.14 -13.42 11.07
N SER A 15 -13.20 -12.36 11.87
CA SER A 15 -14.22 -11.31 11.74
C SER A 15 -14.03 -10.48 10.47
N GLN A 16 -12.79 -10.08 10.16
CA GLN A 16 -12.44 -9.34 8.95
C GLN A 16 -12.57 -10.20 7.68
N GLU A 17 -12.20 -11.48 7.74
CA GLU A 17 -12.35 -12.44 6.65
C GLU A 17 -13.83 -12.78 6.40
N ALA A 18 -14.63 -12.96 7.46
CA ALA A 18 -16.08 -13.13 7.34
C ALA A 18 -16.76 -11.85 6.80
N GLN A 19 -16.26 -10.67 7.17
CA GLN A 19 -16.77 -9.40 6.66
C GLN A 19 -16.39 -9.19 5.19
N ASN A 20 -15.15 -9.51 4.79
CA ASN A 20 -14.72 -9.52 3.39
C ASN A 20 -15.53 -10.52 2.56
N PHE A 21 -15.79 -11.72 3.09
CA PHE A 21 -16.66 -12.69 2.42
C PHE A 21 -18.07 -12.16 2.23
N LYS A 22 -18.66 -11.50 3.24
CA LYS A 22 -19.98 -10.87 3.13
C LYS A 22 -20.01 -9.72 2.12
N VAL A 23 -18.96 -8.88 2.11
CA VAL A 23 -18.80 -7.80 1.13
C VAL A 23 -18.75 -8.39 -0.29
N TYR A 24 -17.90 -9.41 -0.53
CA TYR A 24 -17.85 -10.08 -1.82
C TYR A 24 -19.14 -10.82 -2.18
N SER A 25 -19.85 -11.38 -1.22
CA SER A 25 -21.14 -12.05 -1.46
C SER A 25 -22.25 -11.06 -1.83
N ALA A 26 -22.17 -9.82 -1.32
CA ALA A 26 -23.17 -8.80 -1.55
C ALA A 26 -22.92 -7.96 -2.81
N ILE A 27 -21.64 -7.77 -3.19
CA ILE A 27 -21.21 -6.79 -4.21
C ILE A 27 -20.51 -7.49 -5.39
N ASP A 28 -20.43 -8.83 -5.38
CA ASP A 28 -19.66 -9.64 -6.35
C ASP A 28 -18.14 -9.33 -6.33
N LYS A 29 -17.32 -10.30 -6.76
CA LYS A 29 -15.85 -10.20 -6.79
C LYS A 29 -15.31 -9.44 -7.99
N HIS A 30 -16.10 -9.31 -9.05
CA HIS A 30 -15.65 -8.83 -10.36
C HIS A 30 -16.34 -7.55 -10.82
N MET A 31 -16.76 -6.68 -9.89
CA MET A 31 -17.37 -5.40 -10.27
C MET A 31 -16.35 -4.34 -10.72
N PRO A 32 -16.69 -3.53 -11.74
CA PRO A 32 -15.94 -2.32 -12.07
C PRO A 32 -15.91 -1.35 -10.88
N LEU A 33 -14.87 -0.50 -10.79
CA LEU A 33 -14.59 0.33 -9.62
C LEU A 33 -15.79 1.17 -9.17
N ILE A 34 -16.43 1.91 -10.09
CA ILE A 34 -17.52 2.83 -9.76
C ILE A 34 -18.78 2.09 -9.28
N PRO A 35 -19.31 1.08 -10.00
CA PRO A 35 -20.35 0.18 -9.47
C PRO A 35 -19.98 -0.48 -8.15
N GLY A 36 -18.73 -0.91 -7.98
CA GLY A 36 -18.21 -1.50 -6.76
C GLY A 36 -18.25 -0.52 -5.57
N ILE A 37 -17.79 0.73 -5.76
CA ILE A 37 -17.87 1.79 -4.74
C ILE A 37 -19.32 2.12 -4.41
N LYS A 38 -20.20 2.25 -5.40
CA LYS A 38 -21.65 2.46 -5.17
C LYS A 38 -22.26 1.29 -4.39
N GLY A 39 -21.89 0.06 -4.71
CA GLY A 39 -22.29 -1.15 -3.98
C GLY A 39 -21.79 -1.15 -2.53
N LEU A 40 -20.52 -0.78 -2.31
CA LEU A 40 -19.91 -0.66 -0.98
C LEU A 40 -20.58 0.43 -0.15
N TYR A 41 -20.91 1.56 -0.76
CA TYR A 41 -21.64 2.65 -0.11
C TYR A 41 -23.03 2.20 0.33
N LYS A 42 -23.80 1.55 -0.56
CA LYS A 42 -25.11 0.97 -0.22
C LYS A 42 -25.01 -0.08 0.87
N PHE A 43 -23.98 -0.93 0.83
CA PHE A 43 -23.70 -1.91 1.88
C PHE A 43 -23.36 -1.24 3.21
N ALA A 44 -22.57 -0.16 3.23
CA ALA A 44 -22.30 0.58 4.44
C ALA A 44 -23.56 1.26 5.01
N ILE A 45 -24.42 1.81 4.15
CA ILE A 45 -25.72 2.36 4.55
C ILE A 45 -26.58 1.26 5.19
N SER A 46 -26.68 0.07 4.59
CA SER A 46 -27.53 -0.99 5.13
C SER A 46 -27.07 -1.45 6.51
N TYR A 47 -25.77 -1.47 6.79
CA TYR A 47 -25.27 -1.73 8.15
C TYR A 47 -25.60 -0.62 9.14
N ARG A 48 -25.57 0.64 8.71
CA ARG A 48 -25.98 1.78 9.55
C ARG A 48 -27.47 1.73 9.87
N GLU A 49 -28.30 1.37 8.89
CA GLU A 49 -29.73 1.15 9.07
C GLU A 49 -30.01 -0.01 10.02
N LEU A 50 -29.27 -1.13 9.88
CA LEU A 50 -29.36 -2.27 10.80
C LEU A 50 -28.96 -1.89 12.23
N GLU A 51 -27.86 -1.14 12.41
CA GLU A 51 -27.44 -0.64 13.72
C GLU A 51 -28.50 0.26 14.35
N SER A 52 -29.05 1.20 13.59
CA SER A 52 -30.15 2.07 14.03
C SER A 52 -31.38 1.25 14.43
N ALA A 53 -31.78 0.27 13.61
CA ALA A 53 -32.91 -0.60 13.92
C ALA A 53 -32.68 -1.41 15.21
N ALA A 54 -31.48 -1.97 15.40
CA ALA A 54 -31.12 -2.67 16.62
C ALA A 54 -31.13 -1.76 17.85
N ALA A 55 -30.66 -0.52 17.72
CA ALA A 55 -30.72 0.48 18.80
C ALA A 55 -32.17 0.80 19.22
N HIS A 56 -33.13 0.69 18.30
CA HIS A 56 -34.56 0.83 18.57
C HIS A 56 -35.25 -0.51 18.95
N GLY A 57 -34.47 -1.54 19.28
CA GLY A 57 -34.98 -2.83 19.76
C GLY A 57 -35.46 -3.78 18.66
N VAL A 58 -35.27 -3.45 17.38
CA VAL A 58 -35.60 -4.35 16.27
C VAL A 58 -34.58 -5.49 16.23
N LYS A 59 -35.07 -6.73 16.31
CA LYS A 59 -34.22 -7.93 16.21
C LYS A 59 -33.74 -8.08 14.77
N ILE A 60 -32.42 -8.03 14.57
CA ILE A 60 -31.81 -8.31 13.27
C ILE A 60 -31.78 -9.82 13.04
N PHE A 61 -32.38 -10.27 11.94
CA PHE A 61 -32.32 -11.66 11.48
C PHE A 61 -31.49 -11.78 10.22
N TYR A 62 -30.85 -12.93 10.01
CA TYR A 62 -30.11 -13.22 8.79
C TYR A 62 -31.05 -13.91 7.77
N GLY A 63 -31.37 -13.20 6.68
CA GLY A 63 -32.26 -13.68 5.61
C GLY A 63 -33.75 -13.35 5.84
N ASP A 64 -34.57 -13.63 4.84
CA ASP A 64 -36.02 -13.29 4.85
C ASP A 64 -36.83 -14.08 5.89
N ASP A 65 -36.23 -15.13 6.46
CA ASP A 65 -36.85 -15.96 7.48
C ASP A 65 -36.06 -15.96 8.80
N PRO A 66 -36.58 -15.29 9.84
CA PRO A 66 -36.05 -15.35 11.20
C PRO A 66 -35.84 -16.77 11.74
N GLN A 67 -36.55 -17.75 11.17
CA GLN A 67 -36.55 -19.14 11.61
C GLN A 67 -36.20 -20.11 10.48
N HIS A 68 -35.37 -19.70 9.50
CA HIS A 68 -34.94 -20.57 8.39
C HIS A 68 -34.42 -21.93 8.89
N TRP A 69 -33.74 -21.94 10.04
CA TRP A 69 -33.23 -23.16 10.67
C TRP A 69 -34.34 -24.12 11.10
N LYS A 70 -35.53 -23.63 11.47
CA LYS A 70 -36.70 -24.47 11.78
C LYS A 70 -37.31 -25.09 10.53
N ARG A 71 -37.39 -24.35 9.41
CA ARG A 71 -37.82 -24.90 8.13
C ARG A 71 -36.84 -25.96 7.61
N SER A 72 -35.55 -25.68 7.68
CA SER A 72 -34.50 -26.66 7.34
C SER A 72 -34.58 -27.90 8.25
N ALA A 73 -34.81 -27.72 9.55
CA ALA A 73 -35.01 -28.84 10.48
C ALA A 73 -36.29 -29.64 10.20
N ALA A 74 -37.41 -28.99 9.86
CA ALA A 74 -38.66 -29.67 9.51
C ALA A 74 -38.54 -30.44 8.18
N ARG A 75 -37.89 -29.86 7.18
CA ARG A 75 -37.75 -30.44 5.83
C ARG A 75 -36.73 -31.57 5.78
N TYR A 76 -35.66 -31.46 6.55
CA TYR A 76 -34.51 -32.36 6.45
C TYR A 76 -34.19 -33.12 7.74
N GLY A 77 -34.84 -32.82 8.86
CA GLY A 77 -34.53 -33.38 10.19
C GLY A 77 -33.30 -32.74 10.86
N TYR A 78 -32.64 -31.76 10.23
CA TYR A 78 -31.46 -31.07 10.77
C TYR A 78 -31.34 -29.62 10.30
N THR A 79 -30.70 -28.79 11.12
CA THR A 79 -30.59 -27.34 10.89
C THR A 79 -29.50 -26.92 9.88
N LYS A 80 -28.60 -27.82 9.47
CA LYS A 80 -27.53 -27.54 8.49
C LYS A 80 -27.40 -28.66 7.45
N PRO A 81 -27.45 -28.38 6.14
CA PRO A 81 -27.31 -29.38 5.08
C PRO A 81 -26.01 -30.19 5.15
N SER A 82 -24.92 -29.61 5.66
CA SER A 82 -23.64 -30.31 5.84
C SER A 82 -23.71 -31.49 6.82
N ARG A 83 -24.70 -31.53 7.71
CA ARG A 83 -24.93 -32.68 8.61
C ARG A 83 -25.50 -33.90 7.89
N HIS A 84 -26.19 -33.70 6.77
CA HIS A 84 -26.67 -34.79 5.90
C HIS A 84 -25.50 -35.63 5.36
N ASN A 85 -24.47 -34.95 4.86
CA ASN A 85 -23.30 -35.61 4.28
C ASN A 85 -22.39 -36.24 5.35
N ALA A 86 -22.37 -35.69 6.57
CA ALA A 86 -21.67 -36.28 7.70
C ALA A 86 -22.33 -37.58 8.19
N ALA A 87 -23.67 -37.66 8.17
CA ALA A 87 -24.40 -38.90 8.48
C ALA A 87 -24.16 -39.98 7.43
N ARG A 88 -24.15 -39.63 6.14
CA ARG A 88 -23.84 -40.55 5.03
C ARG A 88 -22.38 -41.04 5.04
N ARG A 89 -21.45 -40.25 5.57
CA ARG A 89 -20.02 -40.62 5.72
C ARG A 89 -19.72 -41.47 6.97
N ARG A 90 -20.73 -41.84 7.77
CA ARG A 90 -20.53 -42.74 8.93
C ARG A 90 -20.96 -44.17 8.61
N LYS A 91 -20.03 -44.93 8.02
CA LYS A 91 -19.90 -46.37 8.25
C LYS A 91 -18.43 -46.71 8.54
N ILE A 92 -17.89 -46.12 9.60
CA ILE A 92 -16.92 -46.81 10.45
C ILE A 92 -17.44 -46.58 11.86
N LYS A 93 -17.94 -47.66 12.47
CA LYS A 93 -18.45 -47.69 13.83
C LYS A 93 -17.23 -47.47 14.74
N ASN A 94 -17.00 -46.23 15.17
CA ASN A 94 -16.08 -45.95 16.27
C ASN A 94 -16.79 -46.45 17.53
N ASP A 95 -16.37 -47.60 18.05
CA ASP A 95 -16.94 -48.29 19.21
C ASP A 95 -16.57 -47.62 20.54
N GLY A 96 -15.91 -46.46 20.49
CA GLY A 96 -15.47 -45.71 21.66
C GLY A 96 -14.26 -46.33 22.35
N ARG A 97 -13.69 -47.42 21.82
CA ARG A 97 -12.43 -47.96 22.34
C ARG A 97 -11.27 -47.13 21.82
N PRO A 98 -10.37 -46.65 22.69
CA PRO A 98 -9.12 -46.06 22.25
C PRO A 98 -8.35 -47.11 21.42
N PRO A 99 -7.68 -46.70 20.34
CA PRO A 99 -6.99 -47.63 19.46
C PRO A 99 -5.89 -48.39 20.20
N ASP A 100 -5.97 -49.72 20.18
CA ASP A 100 -5.18 -50.65 21.01
C ASP A 100 -3.69 -50.78 20.61
N THR A 101 -3.20 -49.90 19.72
CA THR A 101 -1.79 -49.91 19.31
C THR A 101 -1.24 -48.49 19.28
N SER A 102 -0.06 -48.31 19.85
CA SER A 102 0.69 -47.05 19.83
C SER A 102 0.95 -46.53 18.40
N LYS A 103 1.05 -47.43 17.41
CA LYS A 103 1.12 -47.09 15.98
C LYS A 103 -0.13 -46.37 15.44
N ALA A 104 -1.32 -46.69 15.96
CA ALA A 104 -2.58 -46.05 15.55
C ALA A 104 -2.77 -44.66 16.21
N LEU A 105 -2.17 -44.42 17.37
CA LEU A 105 -2.10 -43.07 17.99
C LEU A 105 -1.10 -42.14 17.27
N MET A 106 -0.11 -42.70 16.59
CA MET A 106 0.99 -41.94 15.95
C MET A 106 0.69 -41.45 14.52
N THR A 107 -0.50 -41.71 13.96
CA THR A 107 -0.85 -41.31 12.59
C THR A 107 -1.82 -40.13 12.51
N LYS A 108 -1.25 -38.95 12.75
CA LYS A 108 -1.29 -37.78 11.86
C LYS A 108 -0.43 -36.73 12.52
N LYS A 109 0.71 -36.40 11.90
CA LYS A 109 1.33 -35.10 12.13
C LYS A 109 0.25 -34.06 11.79
N SER A 110 -0.44 -33.54 12.80
CA SER A 110 -1.04 -32.22 12.65
C SER A 110 0.10 -31.35 12.17
N ARG A 111 -0.02 -30.78 10.96
CA ARG A 111 0.90 -29.70 10.58
C ARG A 111 0.94 -28.78 11.79
N PRO A 112 2.14 -28.47 12.33
CA PRO A 112 2.22 -27.45 13.36
C PRO A 112 1.42 -26.28 12.81
N ALA A 113 0.46 -25.80 13.60
CA ALA A 113 -0.19 -24.57 13.25
C ALA A 113 0.93 -23.53 13.27
N GLU A 114 1.45 -23.18 12.09
CA GLU A 114 2.27 -22.00 11.86
C GLU A 114 1.35 -20.78 12.09
N HIS A 115 0.95 -20.58 13.34
CA HIS A 115 0.45 -19.32 13.86
C HIS A 115 1.61 -18.57 14.50
N ALA A 116 2.76 -18.53 13.83
CA ALA A 116 3.48 -17.29 13.75
C ALA A 116 3.02 -16.68 12.43
N ALA A 117 1.97 -15.85 12.48
CA ALA A 117 1.70 -14.94 11.38
C ALA A 117 2.90 -13.98 11.32
N VAL A 118 3.98 -14.44 10.67
CA VAL A 118 4.91 -13.55 10.01
C VAL A 118 4.00 -12.71 9.13
N TYR A 119 3.85 -11.42 9.45
CA TYR A 119 3.11 -10.49 8.61
C TYR A 119 3.69 -10.60 7.20
N GLU A 120 3.04 -11.40 6.34
CA GLU A 120 3.48 -11.62 4.99
C GLU A 120 3.31 -10.30 4.24
N LYS A 121 4.39 -9.91 3.58
CA LYS A 121 4.52 -8.60 2.95
C LYS A 121 3.48 -8.44 1.85
N SER A 122 2.44 -7.63 2.04
CA SER A 122 1.55 -7.15 0.97
C SER A 122 0.91 -8.27 0.11
N TYR A 123 0.33 -7.91 -1.04
CA TYR A 123 -0.35 -8.83 -1.97
C TYR A 123 0.43 -8.95 -3.28
N LYS A 124 0.30 -10.09 -3.97
CA LYS A 124 0.79 -10.25 -5.35
C LYS A 124 -0.07 -9.41 -6.29
N TRP A 125 0.54 -8.52 -7.06
CA TRP A 125 -0.18 -7.62 -7.97
C TRP A 125 -0.92 -8.34 -9.10
N ARG A 126 -0.46 -9.52 -9.52
CA ARG A 126 -1.14 -10.30 -10.56
C ARG A 126 -2.52 -10.80 -10.12
N ASP A 127 -2.69 -11.06 -8.82
CA ASP A 127 -3.88 -11.74 -8.28
C ASP A 127 -4.98 -10.75 -7.87
N ASN A 128 -4.71 -9.44 -7.94
CA ASN A 128 -5.66 -8.38 -7.64
C ASN A 128 -5.79 -7.43 -8.83
N SER A 129 -6.99 -7.26 -9.39
CA SER A 129 -7.24 -6.26 -10.44
C SER A 129 -7.22 -4.82 -9.89
N CYS A 130 -7.60 -4.65 -8.62
CA CYS A 130 -7.91 -3.35 -8.04
C CYS A 130 -6.71 -2.52 -7.55
N TRP A 131 -5.50 -3.08 -7.40
CA TRP A 131 -4.38 -2.32 -6.82
C TRP A 131 -4.06 -1.06 -7.59
N LEU A 132 -4.16 -1.10 -8.93
CA LEU A 132 -3.87 0.05 -9.78
C LEU A 132 -4.98 1.10 -9.66
N ASP A 133 -6.24 0.67 -9.63
CA ASP A 133 -7.37 1.56 -9.42
C ASP A 133 -7.31 2.24 -8.04
N CYS A 134 -6.97 1.49 -6.99
CA CYS A 134 -6.74 2.05 -5.65
C CYS A 134 -5.60 3.07 -5.66
N ALA A 135 -4.44 2.73 -6.25
CA ALA A 135 -3.30 3.63 -6.32
C ALA A 135 -3.63 4.92 -7.10
N LEU A 136 -4.29 4.81 -8.25
CA LEU A 136 -4.68 5.95 -9.07
C LEU A 136 -5.73 6.83 -8.40
N THR A 137 -6.66 6.23 -7.65
CA THR A 137 -7.66 6.97 -6.87
C THR A 137 -6.98 7.76 -5.75
N LEU A 138 -6.03 7.14 -5.05
CA LEU A 138 -5.26 7.82 -3.99
C LEU A 138 -4.41 8.96 -4.56
N ILE A 139 -3.74 8.74 -5.70
CA ILE A 139 -2.96 9.79 -6.38
C ILE A 139 -3.88 10.90 -6.85
N SER A 140 -5.01 10.59 -7.49
CA SER A 140 -5.97 11.59 -7.95
C SER A 140 -6.54 12.41 -6.80
N THR A 141 -6.89 11.76 -5.69
CA THR A 141 -7.35 12.45 -4.48
C THR A 141 -6.29 13.40 -3.93
N ALA A 142 -5.04 12.93 -3.83
CA ALA A 142 -3.95 13.76 -3.31
C ALA A 142 -3.63 14.94 -4.26
N ALA A 143 -3.51 14.66 -5.55
CA ALA A 143 -3.21 15.65 -6.59
C ALA A 143 -4.37 16.63 -6.86
N SER A 144 -5.62 16.27 -6.53
CA SER A 144 -6.76 17.17 -6.73
C SER A 144 -6.60 18.51 -6.01
N ARG A 145 -5.82 18.54 -4.92
CA ARG A 145 -5.56 19.73 -4.09
C ARG A 145 -4.74 20.79 -4.81
N ASP A 146 -3.85 20.38 -5.72
CA ASP A 146 -2.88 21.25 -6.39
C ASP A 146 -2.77 20.96 -7.89
N TYR A 147 -3.73 20.23 -8.47
CA TYR A 147 -3.66 19.71 -9.84
C TYR A 147 -3.36 20.81 -10.85
N GLY A 148 -4.13 21.90 -10.85
CA GLY A 148 -3.97 22.99 -11.82
C GLY A 148 -2.69 23.81 -11.61
N GLN A 149 -2.22 23.93 -10.37
CA GLN A 149 -1.07 24.78 -10.01
C GLN A 149 0.27 24.05 -10.16
N SER A 150 0.32 22.77 -9.84
CA SER A 150 1.56 22.00 -9.76
C SER A 150 1.59 20.85 -10.77
N MET A 151 0.65 19.90 -10.68
CA MET A 151 0.73 18.67 -11.47
C MET A 151 0.55 18.93 -12.98
N ALA A 152 -0.50 19.64 -13.38
CA ALA A 152 -0.79 19.89 -14.79
C ALA A 152 0.38 20.58 -15.53
N PRO A 153 0.92 21.73 -15.08
CA PRO A 153 2.01 22.39 -15.80
C PRO A 153 3.31 21.58 -15.78
N MET A 154 3.59 20.85 -14.69
CA MET A 154 4.81 20.04 -14.58
C MET A 154 4.81 18.84 -15.55
N PHE A 155 3.63 18.33 -15.91
CA PHE A 155 3.47 17.14 -16.74
C PHE A 155 3.12 17.46 -18.20
N GLU A 156 2.66 18.67 -18.52
CA GLU A 156 2.31 19.09 -19.89
C GLU A 156 3.52 19.08 -20.82
N ALA A 157 4.68 19.50 -20.32
CA ALA A 157 5.92 19.57 -21.08
C ALA A 157 6.61 18.20 -21.28
N LEU A 158 6.02 17.10 -20.78
CA LEU A 158 6.66 15.79 -20.86
C LEU A 158 6.66 15.23 -22.29
N PRO A 159 7.73 14.51 -22.68
CA PRO A 159 7.78 13.78 -23.94
C PRO A 159 6.56 12.88 -24.14
N ALA A 160 6.08 12.78 -25.38
CA ALA A 160 4.88 12.00 -25.72
C ALA A 160 5.01 10.50 -25.34
N ASN A 161 6.23 9.98 -25.30
CA ASN A 161 6.52 8.60 -24.92
C ASN A 161 6.75 8.40 -23.41
N SER A 162 6.62 9.46 -22.59
CA SER A 162 6.84 9.37 -21.14
C SER A 162 5.65 8.69 -20.46
N PRO A 163 5.86 7.59 -19.70
CA PRO A 163 4.76 6.97 -18.94
C PRO A 163 4.18 7.85 -17.83
N LEU A 164 4.92 8.90 -17.42
CA LEU A 164 4.42 9.92 -16.50
C LEU A 164 3.33 10.79 -17.14
N ARG A 165 3.41 11.02 -18.46
CA ARG A 165 2.37 11.74 -19.21
C ARG A 165 1.06 10.96 -19.23
N ASP A 166 1.12 9.65 -19.45
CA ASP A 166 -0.05 8.77 -19.41
C ASP A 166 -0.66 8.72 -18.00
N LEU A 167 0.18 8.64 -16.97
CA LEU A 167 -0.26 8.73 -15.58
C LEU A 167 -1.02 10.04 -15.32
N ARG A 168 -0.53 11.18 -15.83
CA ARG A 168 -1.23 12.46 -15.73
C ARG A 168 -2.60 12.42 -16.38
N GLN A 169 -2.74 11.82 -17.57
CA GLN A 169 -4.05 11.71 -18.22
C GLN A 169 -5.04 10.86 -17.40
N MET A 170 -4.57 9.77 -16.78
CA MET A 170 -5.38 8.93 -15.93
C MET A 170 -5.84 9.64 -14.65
N VAL A 171 -4.95 10.45 -14.06
CA VAL A 171 -5.28 11.29 -12.90
C VAL A 171 -6.24 12.40 -13.30
N HIS A 172 -5.99 13.08 -14.41
CA HIS A 172 -6.88 14.10 -14.96
C HIS A 172 -8.30 13.57 -15.15
N THR A 173 -8.45 12.42 -15.81
CA THR A 173 -9.76 11.78 -16.06
C THR A 173 -10.49 11.50 -14.74
N ARG A 174 -9.78 11.14 -13.67
CA ARG A 174 -10.36 10.86 -12.34
C ARG A 174 -10.67 12.13 -11.54
N THR A 175 -9.86 13.17 -11.69
CA THR A 175 -10.00 14.43 -10.96
C THR A 175 -11.04 15.35 -11.60
N GLN A 176 -11.12 15.37 -12.93
CA GLN A 176 -11.99 16.26 -13.72
C GLN A 176 -13.19 15.53 -14.33
N GLY A 177 -13.19 14.19 -14.33
CA GLY A 177 -14.37 13.42 -14.71
C GLY A 177 -15.49 13.71 -13.72
N SER A 178 -16.48 14.50 -14.16
CA SER A 178 -17.71 14.69 -13.40
C SER A 178 -18.26 13.31 -13.01
N ILE A 179 -18.76 13.20 -11.78
CA ILE A 179 -19.55 12.06 -11.31
C ILE A 179 -20.69 11.75 -12.29
N GLU A 180 -21.14 12.70 -13.12
CA GLU A 180 -22.13 12.51 -14.19
C GLU A 180 -21.57 11.77 -15.41
N LEU A 181 -20.31 12.03 -15.82
CA LEU A 181 -19.62 11.34 -16.92
C LEU A 181 -19.26 9.89 -16.56
N LEU A 182 -19.09 9.62 -15.26
CA LEU A 182 -18.91 8.29 -14.66
C LEU A 182 -20.23 7.69 -14.13
N GLY A 183 -21.33 8.45 -14.23
CA GLY A 183 -22.50 8.30 -13.39
C GLY A 183 -23.61 7.47 -13.96
N TYR A 184 -23.78 7.48 -15.29
CA TYR A 184 -25.05 7.07 -15.89
C TYR A 184 -25.01 5.93 -16.91
N GLU A 185 -23.86 5.53 -17.47
CA GLU A 185 -23.82 4.39 -18.41
C GLU A 185 -22.51 3.58 -18.35
N ASP A 186 -22.58 2.32 -18.82
CA ASP A 186 -21.46 1.37 -18.97
C ASP A 186 -20.20 1.98 -19.61
N GLY A 187 -20.36 3.05 -20.40
CA GLY A 187 -19.28 3.79 -21.06
C GLY A 187 -18.20 4.34 -20.12
N GLY A 188 -18.58 4.90 -18.96
CA GLY A 188 -17.62 5.47 -18.01
C GLY A 188 -16.76 4.39 -17.33
N SER A 189 -17.38 3.25 -16.99
CA SER A 189 -16.67 2.10 -16.43
C SER A 189 -15.75 1.45 -17.46
N ASN A 190 -16.19 1.34 -18.71
CA ASN A 190 -15.38 0.79 -19.80
C ASN A 190 -14.18 1.68 -20.12
N LEU A 191 -14.34 3.01 -20.12
CA LEU A 191 -13.23 3.96 -20.31
C LEU A 191 -12.15 3.78 -19.22
N LEU A 192 -12.56 3.76 -17.95
CA LEU A 192 -11.62 3.60 -16.83
C LEU A 192 -10.92 2.23 -16.86
N ASN A 193 -11.66 1.17 -17.20
CA ASN A 193 -11.10 -0.18 -17.38
C ASN A 193 -10.06 -0.21 -18.51
N ASN A 194 -10.39 0.37 -19.67
CA ASN A 194 -9.50 0.43 -20.82
C ASN A 194 -8.22 1.23 -20.52
N GLN A 195 -8.37 2.39 -19.87
CA GLN A 195 -7.23 3.19 -19.40
C GLN A 195 -6.36 2.38 -18.43
N ARG A 196 -6.96 1.74 -17.42
CA ARG A 196 -6.26 0.92 -16.43
C ARG A 196 -5.49 -0.20 -17.10
N ASP A 197 -6.14 -0.95 -18.00
CA ASP A 197 -5.54 -2.13 -18.61
C ASP A 197 -4.47 -1.75 -19.63
N GLY A 198 -4.64 -0.63 -20.34
CA GLY A 198 -3.60 0.01 -21.15
C GLY A 198 -2.37 0.38 -20.33
N PHE A 199 -2.57 1.11 -19.24
CA PHE A 199 -1.48 1.53 -18.37
C PHE A 199 -0.80 0.34 -17.68
N ARG A 200 -1.55 -0.71 -17.33
CA ARG A 200 -1.00 -1.98 -16.84
C ARG A 200 -0.03 -2.62 -17.83
N ARG A 201 -0.35 -2.60 -19.13
CA ARG A 201 0.57 -3.10 -20.17
C ARG A 201 1.81 -2.23 -20.25
N GLN A 202 1.67 -0.91 -20.13
CA GLN A 202 2.82 0.00 -20.11
C GLN A 202 3.73 -0.21 -18.90
N ILE A 203 3.18 -0.38 -17.68
CA ILE A 203 3.96 -0.70 -16.47
C ILE A 203 4.77 -1.98 -16.68
N ARG A 204 4.17 -3.02 -17.31
CA ARG A 204 4.87 -4.27 -17.65
C ARG A 204 6.05 -4.00 -18.59
N HIS A 205 5.85 -3.18 -19.62
CA HIS A 205 6.92 -2.81 -20.54
C HIS A 205 8.06 -2.06 -19.82
N VAL A 206 7.71 -1.08 -18.97
CA VAL A 206 8.66 -0.26 -18.19
C VAL A 206 9.50 -1.07 -17.21
N ARG A 207 8.90 -2.06 -16.54
CA ARG A 207 9.60 -2.97 -15.62
C ARG A 207 10.39 -4.08 -16.34
N GLY A 208 10.28 -4.16 -17.67
CA GLY A 208 10.77 -5.28 -18.46
C GLY A 208 9.84 -6.49 -18.38
N HIS A 209 9.88 -7.35 -19.41
CA HIS A 209 9.10 -8.60 -19.51
C HIS A 209 9.33 -9.61 -18.37
N GLN A 210 10.10 -9.27 -17.33
CA GLN A 210 10.23 -10.08 -16.14
C GLN A 210 8.93 -10.01 -15.33
N ASP A 211 8.02 -10.92 -15.67
CA ASP A 211 6.77 -11.27 -15.00
C ASP A 211 6.94 -11.49 -13.47
N ARG A 212 8.19 -11.63 -13.00
CA ARG A 212 8.57 -11.64 -11.58
C ARG A 212 8.11 -10.39 -10.84
N GLY A 213 8.13 -9.20 -11.46
CA GLY A 213 7.78 -7.94 -10.77
C GLY A 213 6.30 -7.79 -10.41
N LEU A 214 5.38 -8.44 -11.15
CA LEU A 214 3.94 -8.49 -10.83
C LEU A 214 3.59 -9.69 -9.94
N ARG A 215 4.42 -10.73 -9.95
CA ARG A 215 4.29 -11.93 -9.11
C ARG A 215 4.96 -11.76 -7.74
N SER A 216 5.84 -10.78 -7.59
CA SER A 216 6.48 -10.42 -6.33
C SER A 216 5.58 -9.52 -5.49
N PHE A 217 5.65 -9.71 -4.18
CA PHE A 217 5.08 -8.79 -3.21
C PHE A 217 5.71 -7.40 -3.33
N SER A 218 4.87 -6.36 -3.39
CA SER A 218 5.30 -4.97 -3.45
C SER A 218 4.22 -4.05 -2.88
N SER A 219 4.59 -2.82 -2.51
CA SER A 219 3.64 -1.82 -2.06
C SER A 219 2.58 -1.52 -3.13
N VAL A 220 1.44 -0.92 -2.76
CA VAL A 220 0.42 -0.48 -3.74
C VAL A 220 0.99 0.48 -4.80
N PHE A 221 2.11 1.16 -4.47
CA PHE A 221 2.77 2.15 -5.31
C PHE A 221 4.12 1.69 -5.88
N GLY A 222 4.54 0.45 -5.67
CA GLY A 222 5.87 -0.01 -6.10
C GLY A 222 6.12 0.09 -7.61
N TRP A 223 5.05 0.23 -8.40
CA TRP A 223 5.09 0.44 -9.85
C TRP A 223 5.44 1.88 -10.21
N LEU A 224 5.02 2.84 -9.38
CA LEU A 224 5.23 4.28 -9.60
C LEU A 224 6.72 4.59 -9.64
N TYR A 225 7.50 3.93 -8.79
CA TYR A 225 8.96 4.07 -8.76
C TYR A 225 9.65 3.53 -10.00
N ALA A 226 9.11 2.47 -10.60
CA ALA A 226 9.64 1.94 -11.83
C ALA A 226 9.37 2.91 -13.00
N ILE A 227 8.21 3.58 -12.99
CA ILE A 227 7.90 4.63 -13.96
C ILE A 227 8.81 5.84 -13.77
N CYS A 228 8.90 6.40 -12.55
CA CYS A 228 9.78 7.53 -12.25
C CYS A 228 11.27 7.22 -12.51
N GLY A 229 11.66 5.94 -12.46
CA GLY A 229 13.03 5.50 -12.73
C GLY A 229 13.28 5.00 -14.15
N HIS A 230 12.28 4.98 -15.02
CA HIS A 230 12.36 4.28 -16.31
C HIS A 230 13.48 4.82 -17.21
N HIS A 231 13.58 6.14 -17.33
CA HIS A 231 14.55 6.79 -18.22
C HIS A 231 16.00 6.59 -17.76
N ARG A 232 16.26 6.53 -16.45
CA ARG A 232 17.60 6.28 -15.89
C ARG A 232 18.15 4.90 -16.26
N ARG A 233 17.29 3.88 -16.41
CA ARG A 233 17.72 2.49 -16.64
C ARG A 233 18.19 2.23 -18.07
N ARG A 234 17.87 3.10 -19.02
CA ARG A 234 18.25 2.94 -20.42
C ARG A 234 19.58 3.61 -20.79
N GLY A 235 20.32 4.12 -19.79
CA GLY A 235 21.60 4.81 -20.02
C GLY A 235 21.47 6.14 -20.77
N ALA A 236 20.24 6.62 -20.98
CA ALA A 236 19.97 7.89 -21.63
C ALA A 236 20.25 9.06 -20.67
N VAL A 237 20.70 10.18 -21.22
CA VAL A 237 20.74 11.46 -20.50
C VAL A 237 19.35 11.71 -19.92
N VAL A 238 19.31 11.93 -18.63
CA VAL A 238 18.05 12.06 -17.91
C VAL A 238 17.45 13.42 -18.25
N ASP A 239 16.29 13.41 -18.92
CA ASP A 239 15.54 14.61 -19.24
C ASP A 239 15.17 15.39 -17.95
N PRO A 240 15.61 16.65 -17.79
CA PRO A 240 15.30 17.46 -16.62
C PRO A 240 13.79 17.60 -16.36
N LEU A 241 12.97 17.60 -17.40
CA LEU A 241 11.50 17.69 -17.28
C LEU A 241 10.94 16.42 -16.62
N VAL A 242 11.48 15.25 -17.00
CA VAL A 242 11.09 13.97 -16.42
C VAL A 242 11.50 13.87 -14.95
N GLU A 243 12.68 14.40 -14.58
CA GLU A 243 13.12 14.43 -13.18
C GLU A 243 12.28 15.38 -12.35
N ARG A 244 11.96 16.56 -12.89
CA ARG A 244 11.04 17.49 -12.24
C ARG A 244 9.68 16.83 -12.00
N ALA A 245 9.08 16.19 -13.00
CA ALA A 245 7.83 15.45 -12.85
C ALA A 245 7.94 14.27 -11.85
N SER A 246 9.08 13.58 -11.84
CA SER A 246 9.33 12.47 -10.90
C SER A 246 9.42 12.95 -9.45
N SER A 247 9.91 14.17 -9.21
CA SER A 247 9.98 14.78 -7.88
C SER A 247 8.60 15.02 -7.26
N TYR A 248 7.54 15.12 -8.08
CA TYR A 248 6.16 15.18 -7.59
C TYR A 248 5.76 13.93 -6.79
N PHE A 249 6.32 12.77 -7.15
CA PHE A 249 6.03 11.47 -6.54
C PHE A 249 7.15 10.92 -5.65
N ARG A 250 8.27 11.64 -5.52
CA ARG A 250 9.46 11.18 -4.79
C ARG A 250 10.04 12.30 -3.94
N SER A 251 10.48 11.96 -2.74
CA SER A 251 11.29 12.86 -1.93
C SER A 251 12.67 13.01 -2.53
N THR A 252 13.18 14.24 -2.63
CA THR A 252 14.59 14.49 -2.95
C THR A 252 15.32 14.85 -1.68
N VAL A 253 16.39 14.10 -1.38
CA VAL A 253 17.27 14.38 -0.26
C VAL A 253 18.64 14.73 -0.80
N VAL A 254 19.24 15.77 -0.24
CA VAL A 254 20.55 16.25 -0.61
C VAL A 254 21.47 16.14 0.60
N SER A 255 22.69 15.69 0.36
CA SER A 255 23.77 15.68 1.34
C SER A 255 24.71 16.84 1.06
N LEU A 256 24.70 17.85 1.92
CA LEU A 256 25.56 19.01 1.87
C LEU A 256 26.69 18.83 2.90
N LYS A 257 27.94 18.87 2.44
CA LYS A 257 29.10 18.91 3.35
C LYS A 257 29.47 20.36 3.58
N ALA A 258 29.71 20.71 4.84
CA ALA A 258 30.18 22.01 5.29
C ALA A 258 31.45 21.82 6.12
N CYS A 259 32.47 22.63 5.88
CA CYS A 259 33.70 22.69 6.68
C CYS A 259 33.92 24.15 7.07
N THR A 260 34.16 24.42 8.35
CA THR A 260 34.39 25.78 8.85
C THR A 260 35.77 26.36 8.52
N GLY A 261 36.53 25.69 7.64
CA GLY A 261 37.90 26.11 7.31
C GLY A 261 38.89 25.96 8.47
N ASN A 262 40.12 26.45 8.23
CA ASN A 262 41.05 26.80 9.31
C ASN A 262 40.79 28.26 9.74
N SER A 263 41.46 28.72 10.80
CA SER A 263 41.44 30.11 11.28
C SER A 263 41.79 31.17 10.21
N SER A 264 42.29 30.77 9.05
CA SER A 264 42.56 31.60 7.86
C SER A 264 41.34 31.90 6.96
N GLY A 265 40.15 31.38 7.26
CA GLY A 265 38.90 32.09 6.92
C GLY A 265 38.11 31.68 5.68
N PHE A 266 38.25 30.46 5.14
CA PHE A 266 37.36 29.98 4.07
C PHE A 266 36.51 28.78 4.51
N ASP A 267 35.20 28.97 4.54
CA ASP A 267 34.24 27.87 4.69
C ASP A 267 34.16 27.09 3.38
N HIS A 268 34.28 25.76 3.46
CA HIS A 268 34.08 24.90 2.30
C HIS A 268 32.67 24.34 2.31
N TRP A 269 32.04 24.35 1.14
CA TRP A 269 30.71 23.77 0.93
C TRP A 269 30.74 22.85 -0.28
N GLN A 270 30.18 21.65 -0.15
CA GLN A 270 30.08 20.71 -1.27
C GLN A 270 28.72 20.03 -1.26
N LEU A 271 28.01 20.16 -2.39
CA LEU A 271 26.88 19.30 -2.70
C LEU A 271 27.41 17.90 -3.04
N SER A 272 27.29 16.96 -2.13
CA SER A 272 27.93 15.64 -2.30
C SER A 272 27.05 14.67 -3.08
N HIS A 273 25.80 14.49 -2.67
CA HIS A 273 24.90 13.49 -3.25
C HIS A 273 23.47 14.00 -3.27
N VAL A 274 22.80 13.81 -4.41
CA VAL A 274 21.36 13.99 -4.56
C VAL A 274 20.73 12.60 -4.68
N ARG A 275 19.88 12.24 -3.72
CA ARG A 275 19.19 10.94 -3.71
C ARG A 275 17.68 11.12 -3.77
N ALA A 276 17.04 10.40 -4.69
CA ALA A 276 15.59 10.31 -4.73
C ALA A 276 15.13 9.15 -3.84
N ARG A 277 14.25 9.43 -2.88
CA ARG A 277 13.59 8.46 -2.02
C ARG A 277 12.13 8.30 -2.43
N SER A 278 11.76 7.05 -2.56
CA SER A 278 10.48 6.61 -3.14
C SER A 278 9.50 6.22 -2.05
N GLU A 279 9.99 5.44 -1.10
CA GLU A 279 9.28 4.93 0.05
C GLU A 279 10.15 5.10 1.29
N PHE A 280 9.48 5.21 2.43
CA PHE A 280 10.12 5.19 3.73
C PHE A 280 9.79 3.88 4.41
N GLN A 281 10.81 3.04 4.61
CA GLN A 281 10.67 1.83 5.42
C GLN A 281 10.99 2.18 6.87
N LEU A 282 10.00 2.08 7.74
CA LEU A 282 10.18 2.17 9.18
C LEU A 282 10.72 0.83 9.68
N SER A 283 12.04 0.75 9.80
CA SER A 283 12.72 -0.41 10.36
C SER A 283 12.48 -0.53 11.87
N ARG A 284 12.79 -1.69 12.44
CA ARG A 284 12.80 -1.91 13.88
C ARG A 284 13.66 -0.89 14.63
N THR A 285 14.83 -0.55 14.10
CA THR A 285 15.72 0.48 14.66
C THR A 285 15.07 1.86 14.72
N LEU A 286 14.31 2.24 13.69
CA LEU A 286 13.56 3.50 13.72
C LEU A 286 12.38 3.42 14.69
N CYS A 287 11.70 2.27 14.75
CA CYS A 287 10.64 2.05 15.73
C CYS A 287 11.16 2.21 17.17
N GLU A 288 12.29 1.60 17.49
CA GLU A 288 12.96 1.73 18.80
C GLU A 288 13.39 3.19 19.05
N LYS A 289 14.06 3.84 18.08
CA LYS A 289 14.51 5.23 18.18
C LYS A 289 13.37 6.22 18.49
N TYR A 290 12.20 6.05 17.88
CA TYR A 290 11.06 6.95 18.06
C TYR A 290 9.98 6.38 18.99
N ALA A 291 10.23 5.26 19.67
CA ALA A 291 9.26 4.55 20.51
C ALA A 291 7.91 4.30 19.79
N GLY A 292 7.97 3.87 18.52
CA GLY A 292 6.80 3.65 17.67
C GLY A 292 6.05 4.92 17.25
N ASN A 293 6.54 6.11 17.60
CA ASN A 293 5.84 7.36 17.31
C ASN A 293 6.17 7.89 15.91
N VAL A 294 5.27 7.61 14.95
CA VAL A 294 5.38 8.05 13.55
C VAL A 294 5.43 9.58 13.43
N ARG A 295 4.76 10.33 14.33
CA ARG A 295 4.80 11.80 14.32
C ARG A 295 6.21 12.31 14.64
N LYS A 296 6.85 11.77 15.68
CA LYS A 296 8.24 12.11 16.03
C LYS A 296 9.21 11.75 14.91
N TRP A 297 9.02 10.58 14.30
CA TRP A 297 9.79 10.17 13.13
C TRP A 297 9.63 11.17 11.97
N PHE A 298 8.40 11.57 11.66
CA PHE A 298 8.13 12.48 10.56
C PHE A 298 8.66 13.89 10.84
N GLN A 299 8.52 14.40 12.06
CA GLN A 299 9.10 15.67 12.50
C GLN A 299 10.63 15.66 12.36
N ASP A 300 11.27 14.55 12.74
CA ASP A 300 12.71 14.38 12.52
C ASP A 300 13.04 14.30 11.03
N LEU A 301 12.24 13.58 10.22
CA LEU A 301 12.44 13.47 8.77
C LEU A 301 12.46 14.84 8.07
N VAL A 302 11.52 15.73 8.41
CA VAL A 302 11.38 17.05 7.78
C VAL A 302 12.25 18.13 8.43
N ARG A 303 13.01 17.79 9.47
CA ARG A 303 13.91 18.73 10.12
C ARG A 303 15.00 19.15 9.13
N VAL A 304 15.08 20.46 8.88
CA VAL A 304 15.92 21.10 7.84
C VAL A 304 17.39 20.73 7.98
N THR A 305 17.89 20.56 9.21
CA THR A 305 19.30 20.29 9.49
C THR A 305 19.46 19.07 10.39
N LYS A 306 19.89 17.97 9.76
CA LYS A 306 20.52 16.84 10.44
C LYS A 306 22.01 16.93 10.22
N SER A 307 22.71 17.38 11.25
CA SER A 307 24.17 17.54 11.22
C SER A 307 24.83 16.26 11.72
N ILE A 308 25.62 15.63 10.86
CA ILE A 308 26.44 14.46 11.20
C ILE A 308 27.89 14.93 11.14
N PRO A 309 28.61 14.99 12.28
CA PRO A 309 30.04 15.27 12.28
C PRO A 309 30.79 14.31 11.37
N GLN A 310 31.81 14.79 10.66
CA GLN A 310 32.68 14.00 9.80
C GLN A 310 34.13 14.19 10.23
N SER A 311 34.97 13.19 9.93
CA SER A 311 36.40 13.24 10.22
C SER A 311 37.15 14.00 9.12
N GLY A 312 37.64 15.20 9.42
CA GLY A 312 38.56 15.96 8.57
C GLY A 312 37.95 16.55 7.31
N CYS A 313 38.63 17.55 6.74
CA CYS A 313 38.23 18.21 5.51
C CYS A 313 38.33 17.27 4.30
N TRP A 314 37.30 17.27 3.45
CA TRP A 314 37.27 16.47 2.22
C TRP A 314 38.01 17.14 1.05
N GLN A 315 38.27 18.44 1.14
CA GLN A 315 39.12 19.13 0.17
C GLN A 315 40.57 18.78 0.47
N VAL A 316 41.26 18.29 -0.56
CA VAL A 316 42.65 17.88 -0.51
C VAL A 316 43.44 18.68 -1.55
N ASP A 317 44.63 19.11 -1.15
CA ASP A 317 45.62 19.76 -2.01
C ASP A 317 46.95 19.05 -1.80
N ASP A 318 47.57 18.60 -2.88
CA ASP A 318 48.77 17.73 -2.86
C ASP A 318 48.68 16.53 -1.89
N GLY A 319 47.49 15.95 -1.76
CA GLY A 319 47.23 14.79 -0.90
C GLY A 319 47.08 15.09 0.60
N GLN A 320 47.20 16.37 1.01
CA GLN A 320 46.92 16.81 2.38
C GLN A 320 45.55 17.48 2.46
N ALA A 321 44.82 17.26 3.55
CA ALA A 321 43.54 17.93 3.77
C ALA A 321 43.78 19.43 3.96
N LEU A 322 43.09 20.27 3.18
CA LEU A 322 43.23 21.73 3.23
C LEU A 322 42.94 22.31 4.61
N CYS A 323 42.04 21.67 5.38
CA CYS A 323 41.76 22.05 6.76
C CYS A 323 42.12 20.93 7.71
N LEU A 324 43.17 21.16 8.52
CA LEU A 324 43.65 20.24 9.55
C LEU A 324 42.78 20.30 10.82
N HIS A 325 42.14 21.45 11.09
CA HIS A 325 41.37 21.70 12.31
C HIS A 325 39.93 22.15 12.05
N GLY A 326 39.48 22.12 10.79
CA GLY A 326 38.12 22.53 10.44
C GLY A 326 37.08 21.57 10.98
N ASN A 327 35.97 22.11 11.50
CA ASN A 327 34.81 21.31 11.89
C ASN A 327 34.05 20.93 10.64
N VAL A 328 34.00 19.63 10.36
CA VAL A 328 33.33 19.10 9.17
C VAL A 328 32.00 18.49 9.56
N VAL A 329 30.94 18.97 8.92
CA VAL A 329 29.58 18.54 9.18
C VAL A 329 28.93 18.16 7.85
N MET A 330 28.25 17.01 7.84
CA MET A 330 27.36 16.63 6.77
C MET A 330 25.92 16.96 7.18
N HIS A 331 25.25 17.77 6.39
CA HIS A 331 23.84 18.05 6.49
C HIS A 331 23.05 17.19 5.52
N GLU A 332 22.09 16.42 6.02
CA GLU A 332 21.06 15.83 5.15
C GLU A 332 19.85 16.77 5.12
N VAL A 333 19.54 17.29 3.93
CA VAL A 333 18.44 18.23 3.69
C VAL A 333 17.40 17.57 2.81
N LEU A 334 16.16 17.48 3.30
CA LEU A 334 15.01 17.05 2.51
C LEU A 334 14.49 18.25 1.72
N LEU A 335 14.67 18.25 0.40
CA LEU A 335 14.26 19.37 -0.47
C LEU A 335 12.76 19.40 -0.73
N ASN A 336 12.13 18.23 -0.83
CA ASN A 336 10.69 18.15 -1.11
C ASN A 336 10.06 16.89 -0.51
N LEU A 337 8.76 17.00 -0.24
CA LEU A 337 7.88 15.86 0.06
C LEU A 337 7.08 15.50 -1.19
N PRO A 338 6.81 14.20 -1.42
CA PRO A 338 5.94 13.77 -2.50
C PRO A 338 4.48 14.09 -2.16
N ILE A 339 3.64 14.23 -3.18
CA ILE A 339 2.19 14.43 -3.00
C ILE A 339 1.53 13.26 -2.24
N VAL A 340 2.07 12.06 -2.40
CA VAL A 340 1.70 10.86 -1.63
C VAL A 340 2.95 10.35 -0.91
N LEU A 341 2.99 10.53 0.41
CA LEU A 341 4.03 9.96 1.25
C LEU A 341 3.74 8.48 1.54
N ILE A 342 4.63 7.61 1.09
CA ILE A 342 4.46 6.16 1.21
C ILE A 342 5.39 5.66 2.33
N VAL A 343 4.77 5.16 3.40
CA VAL A 343 5.46 4.66 4.59
C VAL A 343 5.13 3.20 4.77
N GLU A 344 6.14 2.35 4.65
CA GLU A 344 6.03 0.91 4.91
C GLU A 344 6.51 0.62 6.33
N MET A 345 5.68 -0.04 7.14
CA MET A 345 6.06 -0.50 8.47
C MET A 345 6.63 -1.92 8.34
N GLY A 346 7.94 -2.07 8.54
CA GLY A 346 8.62 -3.36 8.43
C GLY A 346 8.66 -4.08 9.78
N VAL A 347 8.21 -5.34 9.83
CA VAL A 347 8.31 -6.23 11.00
C VAL A 347 9.57 -7.12 10.94
N ARG A 348 10.67 -6.63 10.33
CA ARG A 348 11.89 -7.45 10.23
C ARG A 348 12.61 -7.58 11.57
#